data_AF-A0A016W1Z7-F1
#
_entry.id   AF-A0A016W1Z7-F1
#
_cell.length_a   1.000
_cell.length_b   1.000
_cell.length_c   1.000
_cell.angle_alpha   90.00
_cell.angle_beta   90.00
_cell.angle_gamma   90.00
#
_symmetry.space_group_name_H-M   'P 1'
#
loop_
_entity.id
_entity.type
_entity.pdbx_description
1 polymer ?
#
loop_
_entity_poly.entity_id
_entity_poly.type
_entity_poly.pdbx_seq_one_letter_code
_entity_poly.pdbx_strand_id
1 'polypeptide(L)'
;MGEEGRDGYVGESPFKNWTITRRVGKRGHLLRESDIETILNSTRYDQILAHTAATAECRTRGYWTAIEYLHEEPHLYVGGDMEHFANATNDPLFWNFHVMVDLIWERWRKKNQNETERETQYPNNDTKCSGPEHFAESPMIPFAGLRNIDGLSNNYTDNLYVYSERPKCSKERPLACNSRYLFCDISRGDYHCASKIKLGGFCRGVKTASEDENPCYQGVCRGDICEKEFEDD
;
A
#
# COMPACT_ATOMS: atom_id res chain seq x y z
N MET A 1 -13.44 -2.51 -3.86
CA MET A 1 -13.87 -1.68 -5.02
C MET A 1 -14.26 -2.58 -6.18
N GLY A 2 -15.27 -3.41 -5.92
CA GLY A 2 -15.77 -4.41 -6.85
C GLY A 2 -15.06 -5.77 -6.87
N GLU A 3 -15.59 -6.66 -7.70
CA GLU A 3 -15.22 -8.09 -7.78
C GLU A 3 -15.00 -8.52 -9.23
N GLU A 4 -13.97 -9.33 -9.45
CA GLU A 4 -13.70 -9.95 -10.75
C GLU A 4 -14.65 -11.11 -11.05
N GLY A 5 -15.07 -11.20 -12.31
CA GLY A 5 -15.72 -12.38 -12.85
C GLY A 5 -14.71 -13.50 -13.11
N ARG A 6 -15.22 -14.65 -13.59
CA ARG A 6 -14.36 -15.80 -13.99
C ARG A 6 -13.40 -15.49 -15.14
N ASP A 7 -13.74 -14.48 -15.93
CA ASP A 7 -12.93 -13.94 -17.03
C ASP A 7 -11.87 -12.93 -16.54
N GLY A 8 -11.88 -12.58 -15.25
CA GLY A 8 -10.98 -11.61 -14.63
C GLY A 8 -11.46 -10.16 -14.74
N TYR A 9 -12.55 -9.87 -15.48
CA TYR A 9 -13.07 -8.50 -15.60
C TYR A 9 -13.83 -8.09 -14.34
N VAL A 10 -13.63 -6.85 -13.89
CA VAL A 10 -14.32 -6.32 -12.71
C VAL A 10 -15.71 -5.81 -13.10
N GLY A 11 -16.72 -6.67 -12.96
CA GLY A 11 -18.11 -6.35 -13.35
C GLY A 11 -18.93 -5.68 -12.25
N GLU A 12 -18.89 -6.21 -11.04
CA GLU A 12 -19.63 -5.64 -9.91
C GLU A 12 -18.81 -4.57 -9.23
N SER A 13 -18.92 -3.31 -9.64
CA SER A 13 -18.11 -2.22 -9.09
C SER A 13 -18.77 -0.85 -9.24
N PRO A 14 -18.50 0.13 -8.36
CA PRO A 14 -18.76 1.54 -8.65
C PRO A 14 -18.12 1.99 -9.98
N PHE A 15 -17.09 1.27 -10.44
CA PHE A 15 -16.38 1.49 -11.69
C PHE A 15 -16.78 0.52 -12.80
N LYS A 16 -18.00 -0.04 -12.78
CA LYS A 16 -18.48 -1.04 -13.76
C LYS A 16 -18.38 -0.65 -15.25
N ASN A 17 -18.23 0.64 -15.55
CA ASN A 17 -18.04 1.14 -16.92
C ASN A 17 -16.57 1.16 -17.35
N TRP A 18 -15.65 0.87 -16.44
CA TRP A 18 -14.22 0.79 -16.72
C TRP A 18 -13.89 -0.65 -17.11
N THR A 19 -13.20 -0.81 -18.24
CA THR A 19 -12.75 -2.12 -18.70
C THR A 19 -11.42 -2.45 -18.03
N ILE A 20 -11.50 -2.99 -16.80
CA ILE A 20 -10.33 -3.37 -16.00
C ILE A 20 -10.37 -4.85 -15.62
N THR A 21 -9.21 -5.45 -15.46
CA THR A 21 -9.03 -6.84 -15.06
C THR A 21 -8.28 -6.99 -13.74
N ARG A 22 -8.61 -8.02 -12.96
CA ARG A 22 -7.94 -8.40 -11.71
C ARG A 22 -7.79 -9.92 -11.62
N ARG A 23 -6.86 -10.37 -10.77
CA ARG A 23 -6.63 -11.78 -10.43
C ARG A 23 -6.26 -11.89 -8.95
N VAL A 24 -7.21 -11.53 -8.08
CA VAL A 24 -6.92 -11.24 -6.67
C VAL A 24 -6.37 -12.48 -5.96
N GLY A 25 -5.26 -12.30 -5.23
CA GLY A 25 -4.65 -13.33 -4.38
C GLY A 25 -3.96 -14.47 -5.14
N LYS A 26 -3.72 -14.35 -6.45
CA LYS A 26 -2.96 -15.36 -7.21
C LYS A 26 -1.45 -15.28 -6.98
N ARG A 27 -0.94 -14.09 -6.71
CA ARG A 27 0.45 -13.78 -6.39
C ARG A 27 0.49 -12.65 -5.37
N GLY A 28 1.69 -12.33 -4.91
CA GLY A 28 1.94 -11.24 -3.99
C GLY A 28 1.18 -11.32 -2.67
N HIS A 29 1.20 -10.23 -1.92
CA HIS A 29 0.40 -10.08 -0.71
C HIS A 29 0.01 -8.62 -0.43
N LEU A 30 -1.02 -8.44 0.38
CA LEU A 30 -1.34 -7.12 0.95
C LEU A 30 -0.21 -6.63 1.87
N LEU A 31 -0.05 -5.31 1.97
CA LEU A 31 0.87 -4.69 2.93
C LEU A 31 0.56 -5.15 4.36
N ARG A 32 1.61 -5.50 5.10
CA ARG A 32 1.56 -5.90 6.50
C ARG A 32 2.17 -4.82 7.37
N GLU A 33 1.81 -4.78 8.65
CA GLU A 33 2.47 -3.86 9.59
C GLU A 33 4.00 -4.08 9.65
N SER A 34 4.46 -5.33 9.54
CA SER A 34 5.89 -5.65 9.47
C SER A 34 6.61 -5.02 8.28
N ASP A 35 5.90 -4.86 7.15
CA ASP A 35 6.45 -4.25 5.93
C ASP A 35 6.61 -2.73 6.15
N ILE A 36 5.62 -2.12 6.81
CA ILE A 36 5.65 -0.70 7.17
C ILE A 36 6.76 -0.43 8.19
N GLU A 37 6.87 -1.26 9.23
CA GLU A 37 7.93 -1.14 10.25
C GLU A 37 9.32 -1.31 9.65
N THR A 38 9.48 -2.23 8.70
CA THR A 38 10.71 -2.41 7.93
C THR A 38 11.19 -1.10 7.29
N ILE A 39 10.29 -0.39 6.61
CA ILE A 39 10.60 0.91 6.00
C ILE A 39 10.91 1.93 7.09
N LEU A 40 10.00 2.09 8.06
CA LEU A 40 10.11 3.13 9.08
C LEU A 40 11.35 2.98 9.99
N ASN A 41 11.90 1.77 10.13
CA ASN A 41 13.09 1.51 10.94
C ASN A 41 14.40 1.59 10.16
N SER A 42 14.35 1.67 8.82
CA SER A 42 15.54 2.00 8.03
C SER A 42 15.91 3.47 8.23
N THR A 43 17.19 3.77 8.43
CA THR A 43 17.70 5.14 8.62
C THR A 43 18.44 5.67 7.38
N ARG A 44 18.56 4.85 6.34
CA ARG A 44 19.39 5.11 5.17
C ARG A 44 18.54 5.40 3.95
N TYR A 45 18.54 6.66 3.49
CA TYR A 45 17.80 7.06 2.30
C TYR A 45 18.19 6.25 1.06
N ASP A 46 19.47 5.88 0.93
CA ASP A 46 19.99 5.11 -0.20
C ASP A 46 19.55 3.64 -0.21
N GLN A 47 19.03 3.14 0.92
CA GLN A 47 18.37 1.83 0.99
C GLN A 47 16.87 1.93 0.72
N ILE A 48 16.22 3.02 1.15
CA ILE A 48 14.79 3.27 0.88
C ILE A 48 14.55 3.54 -0.61
N LEU A 49 15.43 4.34 -1.22
CA LEU A 49 15.43 4.68 -2.64
C LEU A 49 16.40 3.80 -3.43
N ALA A 50 16.65 2.57 -2.99
CA ALA A 50 17.57 1.66 -3.65
C ALA A 50 17.06 1.25 -5.05
N HIS A 51 18.00 0.94 -5.93
CA HIS A 51 17.69 0.60 -7.32
C HIS A 51 17.27 -0.88 -7.45
N THR A 52 15.98 -1.12 -7.68
CA THR A 52 15.35 -2.45 -7.72
C THR A 52 15.58 -3.22 -9.02
N ALA A 53 15.85 -2.51 -10.12
CA ALA A 53 16.18 -3.08 -11.43
C ALA A 53 17.67 -2.94 -11.80
N ALA A 54 18.55 -2.86 -10.79
CA ALA A 54 19.97 -2.60 -10.98
C ALA A 54 20.76 -3.76 -11.58
N THR A 55 21.83 -3.43 -12.30
CA THR A 55 22.78 -4.42 -12.82
C THR A 55 23.62 -5.07 -11.72
N ALA A 56 24.31 -6.15 -12.08
CA ALA A 56 25.24 -6.85 -11.21
C ALA A 56 26.55 -6.09 -10.95
N GLU A 57 26.65 -4.82 -11.34
CA GLU A 57 27.81 -3.95 -11.11
C GLU A 57 27.45 -2.74 -10.22
N CYS A 58 26.17 -2.49 -9.95
CA CYS A 58 25.73 -1.41 -9.07
C CYS A 58 26.21 -1.65 -7.62
N ARG A 59 26.66 -0.60 -6.93
CA ARG A 59 27.14 -0.69 -5.54
C ARG A 59 26.00 -0.64 -4.52
N THR A 60 24.89 0.03 -4.86
CA THR A 60 23.68 0.22 -4.04
C THR A 60 22.50 -0.52 -4.68
N ARG A 61 22.65 -1.84 -4.89
CA ARG A 61 21.57 -2.68 -5.42
C ARG A 61 20.43 -2.76 -4.43
N GLY A 62 19.23 -3.00 -4.98
CA GLY A 62 17.98 -3.18 -4.27
C GLY A 62 18.17 -3.83 -2.91
N TYR A 63 17.72 -3.13 -1.89
CA TYR A 63 17.75 -3.58 -0.50
C TYR A 63 16.33 -3.98 -0.11
N TRP A 64 16.17 -4.91 0.83
CA TRP A 64 14.83 -5.36 1.25
C TRP A 64 13.99 -4.25 1.92
N THR A 65 14.62 -3.12 2.29
CA THR A 65 13.93 -1.91 2.74
C THR A 65 13.60 -0.94 1.60
N ALA A 66 13.83 -1.30 0.33
CA ALA A 66 13.44 -0.47 -0.79
C ALA A 66 11.92 -0.37 -0.79
N ILE A 67 11.38 0.84 -0.75
CA ILE A 67 9.93 1.05 -0.68
C ILE A 67 9.24 0.48 -1.93
N GLU A 68 9.93 0.50 -3.08
CA GLU A 68 9.46 -0.05 -4.34
C GLU A 68 9.21 -1.57 -4.28
N TYR A 69 10.04 -2.35 -3.59
CA TYR A 69 9.80 -3.79 -3.45
C TYR A 69 8.56 -4.11 -2.62
N LEU A 70 8.32 -3.39 -1.52
CA LEU A 70 7.13 -3.61 -0.69
C LEU A 70 5.86 -3.07 -1.36
N HIS A 71 6.01 -2.06 -2.20
CA HIS A 71 4.96 -1.50 -3.04
C HIS A 71 4.52 -2.46 -4.16
N GLU A 72 5.44 -3.27 -4.70
CA GLU A 72 5.15 -4.25 -5.75
C GLU A 72 4.17 -5.35 -5.27
N GLU A 73 4.27 -5.78 -4.01
CA GLU A 73 3.50 -6.91 -3.49
C GLU A 73 1.97 -6.74 -3.61
N PRO A 74 1.37 -5.59 -3.24
CA PRO A 74 -0.05 -5.34 -3.49
C PRO A 74 -0.44 -5.21 -4.97
N HIS A 75 0.45 -4.72 -5.84
CA HIS A 75 0.22 -4.73 -7.29
C HIS A 75 0.02 -6.16 -7.79
N LEU A 76 0.91 -7.07 -7.39
CA LEU A 76 0.83 -8.50 -7.69
C LEU A 76 -0.39 -9.17 -7.04
N TYR A 77 -0.75 -8.73 -5.82
CA TYR A 77 -1.92 -9.25 -5.11
C TYR A 77 -3.23 -8.93 -5.81
N VAL A 78 -3.41 -7.72 -6.31
CA VAL A 78 -4.61 -7.38 -7.08
C VAL A 78 -4.59 -8.08 -8.45
N GLY A 79 -3.41 -8.13 -9.09
CA GLY A 79 -3.22 -8.81 -10.38
C GLY A 79 -3.94 -8.11 -11.54
N GLY A 80 -3.94 -8.74 -12.72
CA GLY A 80 -4.57 -8.18 -13.92
C GLY A 80 -3.90 -6.88 -14.35
N ASP A 81 -4.67 -5.82 -14.58
CA ASP A 81 -4.09 -4.52 -14.97
C ASP A 81 -3.18 -3.94 -13.88
N MET A 82 -3.53 -4.15 -12.59
CA MET A 82 -2.71 -3.66 -11.46
C MET A 82 -1.33 -4.28 -11.40
N GLU A 83 -1.10 -5.47 -11.96
CA GLU A 83 0.23 -6.08 -11.97
C GLU A 83 1.15 -5.46 -13.02
N HIS A 84 0.61 -4.92 -14.11
CA HIS A 84 1.42 -4.46 -15.23
C HIS A 84 1.68 -2.96 -15.12
N PHE A 85 2.94 -2.55 -15.01
CA PHE A 85 3.33 -1.14 -14.85
C PHE A 85 2.70 -0.19 -15.88
N ALA A 86 2.50 -0.65 -17.13
CA ALA A 86 1.91 0.15 -18.21
C ALA A 86 0.40 0.34 -18.07
N ASN A 87 -0.29 -0.55 -17.35
CA ASN A 87 -1.75 -0.57 -17.25
C ASN A 87 -2.26 -0.30 -15.83
N ALA A 88 -1.42 -0.37 -14.81
CA ALA A 88 -1.86 -0.36 -13.41
C ALA A 88 -2.67 0.90 -13.07
N THR A 89 -2.32 2.05 -13.66
CA THR A 89 -3.03 3.33 -13.49
C THR A 89 -4.45 3.32 -14.03
N ASN A 90 -4.82 2.35 -14.87
CA ASN A 90 -6.19 2.17 -15.36
C ASN A 90 -7.12 1.61 -14.28
N ASP A 91 -6.62 0.94 -13.24
CA ASP A 91 -7.44 0.53 -12.10
C ASP A 91 -7.51 1.68 -11.07
N PRO A 92 -8.70 2.19 -10.71
CA PRO A 92 -8.85 3.24 -9.69
C PRO A 92 -8.25 2.91 -8.31
N LEU A 93 -8.04 1.62 -8.01
CA LEU A 93 -7.31 1.20 -6.81
C LEU A 93 -5.88 1.74 -6.77
N PHE A 94 -5.24 1.91 -7.94
CA PHE A 94 -3.87 2.42 -8.06
C PHE A 94 -3.65 3.67 -7.24
N TRP A 95 -4.51 4.67 -7.42
CA TRP A 95 -4.35 5.98 -6.78
C TRP A 95 -4.51 5.89 -5.27
N ASN A 96 -5.49 5.13 -4.78
CA ASN A 96 -5.68 4.93 -3.33
C ASN A 96 -4.52 4.17 -2.70
N PHE A 97 -3.96 3.20 -3.42
CA PHE A 97 -2.81 2.44 -2.97
C PHE A 97 -1.54 3.30 -2.93
N HIS A 98 -1.28 4.09 -3.97
CA HIS A 98 -0.12 5.00 -4.00
C HIS A 98 -0.20 6.11 -2.95
N VAL A 99 -1.40 6.55 -2.54
CA VAL A 99 -1.59 7.43 -1.38
C VAL A 99 -1.11 6.76 -0.07
N MET A 100 -1.32 5.45 0.09
CA MET A 100 -0.77 4.71 1.25
C MET A 100 0.76 4.63 1.19
N VAL A 101 1.32 4.40 0.00
CA VAL A 101 2.79 4.34 -0.17
C VAL A 101 3.43 5.69 0.09
N ASP A 102 2.84 6.78 -0.41
CA ASP A 102 3.32 8.13 -0.12
C ASP A 102 3.14 8.52 1.35
N LEU A 103 2.08 8.08 2.03
CA LEU A 103 1.97 8.21 3.49
C LEU A 103 3.12 7.50 4.23
N ILE A 104 3.50 6.28 3.81
CA ILE A 104 4.61 5.55 4.43
C ILE A 104 5.94 6.28 4.18
N TRP A 105 6.16 6.75 2.95
CA TRP A 105 7.30 7.58 2.57
C TRP A 105 7.39 8.84 3.43
N GLU A 106 6.31 9.59 3.54
CA GLU A 106 6.28 10.84 4.30
C GLU A 106 6.51 10.62 5.81
N ARG A 107 5.97 9.52 6.37
CA ARG A 107 6.26 9.13 7.75
C ARG A 107 7.73 8.78 7.94
N TRP A 108 8.35 8.11 6.96
CA TRP A 108 9.78 7.82 6.99
C TRP A 108 10.62 9.11 6.93
N ARG A 109 10.32 10.02 6.01
CA ARG A 109 10.98 11.33 5.89
C ARG A 109 10.92 12.12 7.20
N LYS A 110 9.74 12.18 7.83
CA LYS A 110 9.54 12.88 9.10
C LYS A 110 10.32 12.28 10.26
N LYS A 111 10.52 10.95 10.26
CA LYS A 111 11.24 10.24 11.31
C LYS A 111 12.76 10.29 11.14
N ASN A 112 13.25 10.25 9.89
CA ASN A 112 14.67 9.96 9.60
C ASN A 112 15.43 11.11 8.92
N GLN A 113 14.76 12.17 8.48
CA GLN A 113 15.38 13.30 7.79
C GLN A 113 14.99 14.63 8.42
N ASN A 114 15.95 15.54 8.49
CA ASN A 114 15.69 16.96 8.71
C ASN A 114 15.12 17.62 7.44
N GLU A 115 14.67 18.87 7.55
CA GLU A 115 14.01 19.61 6.47
C GLU A 115 14.86 19.70 5.19
N THR A 116 16.16 19.99 5.32
CA THR A 116 17.09 20.07 4.19
C THR A 116 17.36 18.70 3.57
N GLU A 117 17.52 17.66 4.40
CA GLU A 117 17.76 16.30 3.91
C GLU A 117 16.60 15.77 3.07
N ARG A 118 15.35 16.11 3.43
CA ARG A 118 14.17 15.70 2.69
C ARG A 118 14.18 16.15 1.25
N GLU A 119 14.75 17.32 0.95
CA GLU A 119 14.79 17.90 -0.39
C GLU A 119 16.08 17.61 -1.17
N THR A 120 17.10 17.02 -0.52
CA THR A 120 18.45 16.88 -1.11
C THR A 120 18.97 15.44 -1.18
N GLN A 121 18.44 14.52 -0.37
CA GLN A 121 18.88 13.13 -0.34
C GLN A 121 18.25 12.30 -1.47
N TYR A 122 18.86 12.38 -2.65
CA TYR A 122 18.51 11.61 -3.84
C TYR A 122 19.62 10.60 -4.18
N PRO A 123 19.33 9.40 -4.72
CA PRO A 123 20.36 8.46 -5.17
C PRO A 123 21.35 9.07 -6.16
N ASN A 124 22.63 8.68 -6.08
CA ASN A 124 23.64 9.17 -7.02
C ASN A 124 23.37 8.68 -8.44
N ASN A 125 23.72 9.51 -9.42
CA ASN A 125 23.65 9.13 -10.83
C ASN A 125 24.70 8.04 -11.13
N ASP A 126 24.24 6.81 -11.32
CA ASP A 126 25.08 5.69 -11.76
C ASP A 126 24.31 4.84 -12.78
N THR A 127 24.80 4.83 -14.03
CA THR A 127 24.17 4.09 -15.13
C THR A 127 24.21 2.56 -14.94
N LYS A 128 25.01 2.07 -13.98
CA LYS A 128 24.98 0.66 -13.58
C LYS A 128 23.79 0.37 -12.66
N CYS A 129 23.28 1.38 -11.97
CA CYS A 129 22.21 1.25 -11.00
C CYS A 129 20.83 1.53 -11.59
N SER A 130 20.70 2.57 -12.40
CA SER A 130 19.46 2.91 -13.12
C SER A 130 19.78 3.63 -14.43
N GLY A 131 18.83 3.65 -15.37
CA GLY A 131 19.01 4.47 -16.56
C GLY A 131 18.98 5.98 -16.23
N PRO A 132 19.52 6.83 -17.12
CA PRO A 132 19.63 8.27 -16.89
C PRO A 132 18.29 8.98 -16.65
N GLU A 133 17.20 8.41 -17.12
CA GLU A 133 15.83 8.88 -16.87
C GLU A 133 15.46 8.92 -15.38
N HIS A 134 16.15 8.16 -14.53
CA HIS A 134 15.97 8.16 -13.07
C HIS A 134 16.92 9.10 -12.32
N PHE A 135 17.76 9.86 -13.01
CA PHE A 135 18.69 10.79 -12.37
C PHE A 135 17.98 12.01 -11.81
N ALA A 136 18.51 12.57 -10.73
CA ALA A 136 17.93 13.71 -10.00
C ALA A 136 17.54 14.88 -10.91
N GLU A 137 18.43 15.23 -11.83
CA GLU A 137 18.32 16.37 -12.74
C GLU A 137 17.55 16.07 -14.03
N SER A 138 17.16 14.81 -14.25
CA SER A 138 16.41 14.41 -15.44
C SER A 138 14.96 14.92 -15.35
N PRO A 139 14.31 15.22 -16.48
CA PRO A 139 12.91 15.65 -16.51
C PRO A 139 11.98 14.62 -15.88
N MET A 140 11.07 15.07 -15.02
CA MET A 140 10.02 14.22 -14.44
C MET A 140 8.85 14.11 -15.42
N ILE A 141 8.94 13.18 -16.36
CA ILE A 141 7.92 13.01 -17.41
C ILE A 141 6.61 12.47 -16.79
N PRO A 142 5.42 13.01 -17.13
CA PRO A 142 5.12 14.02 -18.16
C PRO A 142 5.01 15.47 -17.63
N PHE A 143 5.48 15.76 -16.43
CA PHE A 143 5.31 17.06 -15.77
C PHE A 143 6.32 18.09 -16.27
N ALA A 144 5.88 18.93 -17.21
CA ALA A 144 6.71 19.95 -17.83
C ALA A 144 7.29 20.92 -16.79
N GLY A 145 8.60 21.17 -16.88
CA GLY A 145 9.32 22.10 -16.00
C GLY A 145 9.75 21.53 -14.65
N LEU A 146 9.44 20.25 -14.36
CA LEU A 146 9.90 19.57 -13.16
C LEU A 146 11.00 18.54 -13.49
N ARG A 147 11.94 18.38 -12.57
CA ARG A 147 12.96 17.34 -12.54
C ARG A 147 12.57 16.27 -11.52
N ASN A 148 13.18 15.10 -11.60
CA ASN A 148 12.88 14.01 -10.65
C ASN A 148 13.15 14.41 -9.19
N ILE A 149 14.21 15.17 -8.94
CA ILE A 149 14.53 15.67 -7.58
C ILE A 149 13.47 16.62 -7.03
N ASP A 150 12.73 17.33 -7.89
CA ASP A 150 11.67 18.24 -7.45
C ASP A 150 10.48 17.48 -6.82
N GLY A 151 10.38 16.16 -7.03
CA GLY A 151 9.47 15.27 -6.32
C GLY A 151 9.74 15.16 -4.81
N LEU A 152 10.94 15.55 -4.36
CA LEU A 152 11.31 15.54 -2.95
C LEU A 152 10.86 16.78 -2.16
N SER A 153 10.32 17.81 -2.80
CA SER A 153 10.04 19.08 -2.13
C SER A 153 9.10 18.94 -0.92
N ASN A 154 9.40 19.67 0.15
CA ASN A 154 8.52 19.79 1.31
C ASN A 154 7.24 20.58 0.98
N ASN A 155 7.27 21.40 -0.08
CA ASN A 155 6.13 22.21 -0.50
C ASN A 155 4.85 21.41 -0.76
N TYR A 156 4.95 20.14 -1.15
CA TYR A 156 3.78 19.28 -1.34
C TYR A 156 3.01 19.06 -0.04
N THR A 157 3.73 18.77 1.05
CA THR A 157 3.12 18.54 2.36
C THR A 157 2.88 19.82 3.15
N ASP A 158 3.55 20.90 2.79
CA ASP A 158 3.38 22.20 3.45
C ASP A 158 2.20 22.99 2.85
N ASN A 159 1.94 22.85 1.54
CA ASN A 159 1.00 23.71 0.82
C ASN A 159 -0.10 22.97 0.03
N LEU A 160 0.09 21.70 -0.34
CA LEU A 160 -0.84 21.00 -1.26
C LEU A 160 -1.73 19.98 -0.57
N TYR A 161 -1.17 19.10 0.26
CA TYR A 161 -1.93 18.06 0.95
C TYR A 161 -1.39 17.77 2.34
N VAL A 162 -2.25 17.19 3.19
CA VAL A 162 -1.87 16.68 4.51
C VAL A 162 -2.47 15.30 4.69
N TYR A 163 -1.73 14.44 5.38
CA TYR A 163 -2.19 13.11 5.75
C TYR A 163 -2.92 13.10 7.09
N SER A 164 -4.06 12.40 7.14
CA SER A 164 -4.64 11.97 8.41
C SER A 164 -3.86 10.78 8.98
N GLU A 165 -3.91 10.59 10.29
CA GLU A 165 -3.41 9.35 10.87
C GLU A 165 -4.18 8.13 10.35
N ARG A 166 -3.48 6.99 10.23
CA ARG A 166 -4.13 5.71 10.00
C ARG A 166 -5.08 5.39 11.17
N PRO A 167 -6.25 4.77 10.92
CA PRO A 167 -7.10 4.25 11.99
C PRO A 167 -6.31 3.32 12.92
N LYS A 168 -6.50 3.49 14.23
CA LYS A 168 -5.84 2.71 15.28
C LYS A 168 -6.88 2.20 16.27
N CYS A 169 -6.60 1.05 16.85
CA CYS A 169 -7.33 0.51 17.98
C CYS A 169 -6.32 0.07 19.05
N SER A 170 -6.82 -0.15 20.26
CA SER A 170 -6.01 -0.64 21.38
C SER A 170 -6.88 -1.48 22.31
N LYS A 171 -6.28 -2.06 23.34
CA LYS A 171 -7.01 -2.78 24.38
C LYS A 171 -8.04 -1.90 25.09
N GLU A 172 -7.70 -0.63 25.34
CA GLU A 172 -8.57 0.34 26.01
C GLU A 172 -9.64 0.90 25.05
N ARG A 173 -9.40 0.80 23.75
CA ARG A 173 -10.29 1.33 22.69
C ARG A 173 -10.44 0.30 21.56
N PRO A 174 -11.07 -0.86 21.82
CA PRO A 174 -11.13 -1.95 20.85
C PRO A 174 -11.99 -1.61 19.62
N LEU A 175 -12.98 -0.71 19.76
CA LEU A 175 -13.89 -0.30 18.67
C LEU A 175 -13.42 0.95 17.91
N ALA A 176 -12.20 1.45 18.15
CA ALA A 176 -11.74 2.75 17.65
C ALA A 176 -11.28 2.77 16.19
N CYS A 177 -11.42 1.67 15.44
CA CYS A 177 -11.18 1.68 14.00
C CYS A 177 -12.18 2.57 13.24
N ASN A 178 -13.34 2.89 13.84
CA ASN A 178 -14.29 3.91 13.39
C ASN A 178 -14.68 3.81 11.90
N SER A 179 -14.77 2.59 11.37
CA SER A 179 -15.12 2.34 9.97
C SER A 179 -15.91 1.05 9.87
N ARG A 180 -17.01 1.09 9.10
CA ARG A 180 -17.79 -0.11 8.79
C ARG A 180 -17.02 -1.17 7.99
N TYR A 181 -15.87 -0.79 7.42
CA TYR A 181 -15.01 -1.65 6.61
C TYR A 181 -13.79 -2.16 7.37
N LEU A 182 -13.55 -1.69 8.59
CA LEU A 182 -12.42 -2.11 9.41
C LEU A 182 -12.90 -2.79 10.69
N PHE A 183 -12.02 -3.60 11.28
CA PHE A 183 -12.15 -4.15 12.61
C PHE A 183 -10.77 -4.15 13.28
N CYS A 184 -10.72 -4.25 14.61
CA CYS A 184 -9.48 -4.34 15.36
C CYS A 184 -8.99 -5.79 15.41
N ASP A 185 -7.98 -6.08 14.58
CA ASP A 185 -7.33 -7.37 14.48
C ASP A 185 -6.21 -7.49 15.53
N ILE A 186 -6.27 -8.58 16.31
CA ILE A 186 -5.25 -8.98 17.30
C ILE A 186 -4.69 -10.38 17.03
N SER A 187 -4.93 -10.94 15.83
CA SER A 187 -4.56 -12.31 15.46
C SER A 187 -3.06 -12.58 15.61
N ARG A 188 -2.23 -11.53 15.49
CA ARG A 188 -0.76 -11.59 15.60
C ARG A 188 -0.19 -11.00 16.89
N GLY A 189 -1.05 -10.64 17.86
CA GLY A 189 -0.65 -10.10 19.16
C GLY A 189 -0.75 -8.59 19.27
N ASP A 190 -0.50 -7.85 18.18
CA ASP A 190 -0.61 -6.39 18.15
C ASP A 190 -1.99 -5.91 17.70
N TYR A 191 -2.45 -4.81 18.28
CA TYR A 191 -3.72 -4.16 17.94
C TYR A 191 -3.52 -3.30 16.70
N HIS A 192 -4.23 -3.63 15.63
CA HIS A 192 -4.24 -2.80 14.43
C HIS A 192 -5.58 -2.89 13.72
N CYS A 193 -5.94 -1.83 13.00
CA CYS A 193 -7.17 -1.82 12.22
C CYS A 193 -6.94 -2.51 10.87
N ALA A 194 -7.62 -3.63 10.66
CA ALA A 194 -7.55 -4.43 9.43
C ALA A 194 -8.87 -4.34 8.66
N SER A 195 -8.83 -4.60 7.35
CA SER A 195 -10.03 -4.65 6.51
C SER A 195 -10.88 -5.86 6.86
N LYS A 196 -12.20 -5.65 7.00
CA LYS A 196 -13.17 -6.74 7.17
C LYS A 196 -13.16 -7.69 5.97
N ILE A 197 -13.41 -8.96 6.26
CA ILE A 197 -13.37 -10.07 5.33
C ILE A 197 -14.71 -10.13 4.58
N LYS A 198 -14.66 -10.22 3.25
CA LYS A 198 -15.85 -10.39 2.43
C LYS A 198 -16.51 -11.75 2.68
N LEU A 199 -17.79 -11.86 2.33
CA LEU A 199 -18.50 -13.14 2.25
C LEU A 199 -17.72 -14.16 1.41
N GLY A 200 -17.69 -15.42 1.86
CA GLY A 200 -16.90 -16.50 1.27
C GLY A 200 -15.41 -16.48 1.64
N GLY A 201 -14.92 -15.39 2.24
CA GLY A 201 -13.54 -15.31 2.74
C GLY A 201 -13.34 -16.12 4.02
N PHE A 202 -12.12 -16.63 4.21
CA PHE A 202 -11.77 -17.39 5.41
C PHE A 202 -11.58 -16.48 6.63
N CYS A 203 -12.32 -16.75 7.70
CA CYS A 203 -12.16 -16.12 9.01
C CYS A 203 -11.48 -17.02 10.04
N ARG A 204 -10.97 -18.20 9.63
CA ARG A 204 -10.21 -19.12 10.50
C ARG A 204 -9.06 -18.40 11.19
N GLY A 205 -9.00 -18.52 12.51
CA GLY A 205 -7.87 -18.03 13.32
C GLY A 205 -7.83 -16.50 13.47
N VAL A 206 -8.83 -15.78 12.95
CA VAL A 206 -8.98 -14.35 13.17
C VAL A 206 -9.39 -14.10 14.61
N LYS A 207 -8.72 -13.18 15.29
CA LYS A 207 -9.02 -12.75 16.66
C LYS A 207 -9.33 -11.26 16.66
N THR A 208 -10.47 -10.89 17.24
CA THR A 208 -10.91 -9.50 17.39
C THR A 208 -10.59 -8.98 18.78
N ALA A 209 -10.47 -7.65 18.92
CA ALA A 209 -10.19 -7.02 20.21
C ALA A 209 -11.39 -6.97 21.17
N SER A 210 -12.61 -7.21 20.66
CA SER A 210 -13.85 -7.30 21.44
C SER A 210 -14.78 -8.35 20.84
N GLU A 211 -15.64 -8.95 21.66
CA GLU A 211 -16.76 -9.80 21.21
C GLU A 211 -17.80 -9.01 20.40
N ASP A 212 -17.89 -7.69 20.64
CA ASP A 212 -18.75 -6.79 19.87
C ASP A 212 -18.21 -6.47 18.47
N GLU A 213 -16.98 -6.87 18.16
CA GLU A 213 -16.42 -6.70 16.83
C GLU A 213 -16.70 -7.89 15.94
N ASN A 214 -17.07 -7.58 14.70
CA ASN A 214 -17.29 -8.57 13.66
C ASN A 214 -16.23 -8.42 12.55
N PRO A 215 -15.37 -9.43 12.33
CA PRO A 215 -14.35 -9.37 11.28
C PRO A 215 -14.94 -9.53 9.87
N CYS A 216 -16.18 -10.01 9.73
CA CYS A 216 -16.85 -10.20 8.45
C CYS A 216 -17.63 -8.95 8.02
N TYR A 217 -17.54 -8.57 6.75
CA TYR A 217 -18.32 -7.50 6.16
C TYR A 217 -19.67 -8.04 5.66
N GLN A 218 -20.77 -7.52 6.20
CA GLN A 218 -22.15 -7.93 5.86
C GLN A 218 -22.42 -9.43 6.07
N GLY A 219 -21.79 -10.03 7.08
CA GLY A 219 -21.95 -11.43 7.42
C GLY A 219 -21.34 -11.72 8.78
N VAL A 220 -21.31 -13.00 9.15
CA VAL A 220 -20.75 -13.50 10.41
C VAL A 220 -19.81 -14.66 10.15
N CYS A 221 -18.80 -14.85 11.00
CA CYS A 221 -17.87 -15.97 10.87
C CYS A 221 -18.54 -17.26 11.33
N ARG A 222 -18.82 -18.19 10.40
CA ARG A 222 -19.41 -19.51 10.67
C ARG A 222 -18.63 -20.57 9.92
N GLY A 223 -18.26 -21.65 10.62
CA GLY A 223 -17.50 -22.75 9.99
C GLY A 223 -16.21 -22.28 9.30
N ASP A 224 -15.49 -21.33 9.90
CA ASP A 224 -14.26 -20.72 9.38
C ASP A 224 -14.41 -19.84 8.13
N ILE A 225 -15.63 -19.54 7.71
CA ILE A 225 -15.94 -18.72 6.53
C ILE A 225 -16.88 -17.58 6.93
N CYS A 226 -16.71 -16.40 6.31
CA CYS A 226 -17.68 -15.32 6.44
C CYS A 226 -18.93 -15.63 5.62
N GLU A 227 -20.06 -15.83 6.29
CA GLU A 227 -21.35 -16.17 5.67
C GLU A 227 -22.38 -15.07 5.92
N LYS A 228 -23.37 -14.96 5.03
CA LYS A 228 -24.44 -13.97 5.21
C LYS A 228 -25.23 -14.32 6.47
N GLU A 229 -25.49 -13.33 7.31
CA GLU A 229 -26.39 -13.51 8.44
C GLU A 229 -27.83 -13.59 7.90
N PHE A 230 -28.50 -14.72 8.14
CA PHE A 230 -29.93 -14.85 7.86
C PHE A 230 -30.66 -14.13 9.00
N GLU A 231 -31.44 -13.10 8.65
CA GLU A 231 -32.44 -12.58 9.58
C GLU A 231 -33.51 -13.66 9.69
N ASP A 232 -33.71 -14.21 10.89
CA ASP A 232 -34.86 -15.05 11.17
C ASP A 232 -36.10 -14.12 11.13
N ASP A 233 -36.93 -14.28 10.09
CA ASP A 233 -38.23 -13.62 9.93
C ASP A 233 -39.19 -13.91 11.10
#